data_AF-A0A3P6E4N8-F1
#
_entry.id   AF-A0A3P6E4N8-F1
#
_cell.length_a   1.000
_cell.length_b   1.000
_cell.length_c   1.000
_cell.angle_alpha   90.00
_cell.angle_beta   90.00
_cell.angle_gamma   90.00
#
_symmetry.space_group_name_H-M   'P 1'
#
loop_
_entity.id
_entity.type
_entity.pdbx_description
1 polymer ?
#
loop_
_entity_poly.entity_id
_entity_poly.type
_entity_poly.pdbx_seq_one_letter_code
_entity_poly.pdbx_strand_id
1 'polypeptide(L)'
;MKLKWESISTLHQNVFLVKVLAAVFITGLAFRFYAVRFGQVSVNEISDPQISPPSVIISENEDLLPIDIEVEKCDLFTGKWIRDPLGPIYTNGSCGVVVDSHQNCITNGRPDSGFLYWKWKPNDCSLPRFDPLRFLQLMRNKSWAFIGDSISRNHVESLLCMLSTVEKPVEVYHDDEYRSKRWLFPSHNLTISNIWSPFLVQAAIFEDSRGVSSAAVQLHLDILDNTWTDLFPSIDYAIISSGEWFLKTAIYHENANIVGCHGCPQSSNITDLGFDYAYNTSLRHVMDFIARSNTKGTFFFRTSIPDHFENGEWHNGGTCKKTEPVNEDEVEMKVLNKILRDVEISQFQRVVTEMGQEAGHFKLLDFAGMLLTRPDGHPGPYREFRPFDKDKNAKVQNDCLHWCLPGPIDYLNDVILEIIVNS
;
A
#
# COMPACT_ATOMS: atom_id res chain seq x y z
N MET A 1 74.81 21.21 29.19
CA MET A 1 74.62 20.06 28.28
C MET A 1 73.58 20.48 27.23
N LYS A 2 74.00 20.67 25.97
CA LYS A 2 73.11 21.08 24.86
C LYS A 2 72.37 19.84 24.34
N LEU A 3 71.04 19.86 24.30
CA LEU A 3 70.24 18.86 23.60
C LEU A 3 69.64 19.49 22.34
N LYS A 4 70.03 18.94 21.20
CA LYS A 4 69.49 19.24 19.86
C LYS A 4 68.07 18.67 19.76
N TRP A 5 67.15 19.45 19.22
CA TRP A 5 65.84 18.99 18.77
C TRP A 5 65.93 18.75 17.26
N GLU A 6 65.86 17.49 16.81
CA GLU A 6 65.70 17.17 15.39
C GLU A 6 64.21 17.10 15.02
N SER A 7 63.92 17.53 13.79
CA SER A 7 62.60 17.74 13.21
C SER A 7 61.90 16.41 12.86
N ILE A 8 60.69 16.21 13.38
CA ILE A 8 59.78 15.06 13.07
C ILE A 8 58.97 15.33 11.77
N SER A 9 59.30 16.36 10.99
CA SER A 9 58.49 16.77 9.83
C SER A 9 58.68 15.92 8.57
N THR A 10 59.80 15.22 8.40
CA THR A 10 60.15 14.58 7.12
C THR A 10 59.63 13.15 6.97
N LEU A 11 59.37 12.44 8.08
CA LEU A 11 58.90 11.05 8.04
C LEU A 11 57.42 10.94 7.60
N HIS A 12 56.57 11.89 8.02
CA HIS A 12 55.14 11.87 7.68
C HIS A 12 54.83 12.29 6.24
N GLN A 13 55.61 13.20 5.65
CA GLN A 13 55.45 13.58 4.24
C GLN A 13 55.76 12.41 3.29
N ASN A 14 56.77 11.60 3.61
CA ASN A 14 57.13 10.43 2.81
C ASN A 14 56.04 9.33 2.85
N VAL A 15 55.38 9.11 4.00
CA VAL A 15 54.30 8.14 4.11
C VAL A 15 53.05 8.58 3.34
N PHE A 16 52.73 9.87 3.34
CA PHE A 16 51.61 10.40 2.55
C PHE A 16 51.86 10.26 1.05
N LEU A 17 53.06 10.62 0.59
CA LEU A 17 53.43 10.52 -0.82
C LEU A 17 53.37 9.06 -1.32
N VAL A 18 53.85 8.10 -0.51
CA VAL A 18 53.79 6.66 -0.84
C VAL A 18 52.34 6.16 -0.94
N LYS A 19 51.45 6.61 -0.04
CA LYS A 19 50.03 6.23 -0.10
C LYS A 19 49.33 6.78 -1.34
N VAL A 20 49.62 8.01 -1.74
CA VAL A 20 49.06 8.62 -2.96
C VAL A 20 49.56 7.90 -4.21
N LEU A 21 50.86 7.60 -4.29
CA LEU A 21 51.42 6.86 -5.43
C LEU A 21 50.85 5.44 -5.54
N ALA A 22 50.66 4.74 -4.42
CA ALA A 22 50.02 3.44 -4.40
C ALA A 22 48.55 3.49 -4.87
N ALA A 23 47.79 4.51 -4.45
CA ALA A 23 46.41 4.69 -4.87
C ALA A 23 46.28 4.96 -6.38
N VAL A 24 47.18 5.79 -6.94
CA VAL A 24 47.23 6.07 -8.39
C VAL A 24 47.60 4.81 -9.18
N PHE A 25 48.53 4.00 -8.67
CA PHE A 25 48.93 2.77 -9.34
C PHE A 25 47.80 1.72 -9.35
N ILE A 26 47.07 1.57 -8.25
CA ILE A 26 45.92 0.65 -8.14
C ILE A 26 44.78 1.08 -9.05
N THR A 27 44.45 2.38 -9.09
CA THR A 27 43.40 2.90 -9.99
C THR A 27 43.80 2.79 -11.46
N GLY A 28 45.07 3.03 -11.80
CA GLY A 28 45.58 2.82 -13.17
C GLY A 28 45.53 1.36 -13.62
N LEU A 29 45.84 0.41 -12.72
CA LEU A 29 45.72 -1.02 -13.00
C LEU A 29 44.25 -1.44 -13.18
N ALA A 30 43.33 -0.96 -12.33
CA ALA A 30 41.90 -1.23 -12.46
C ALA A 30 41.34 -0.70 -13.78
N PHE A 31 41.76 0.50 -14.21
CA PHE A 31 41.35 1.08 -15.50
C PHE A 31 41.88 0.28 -16.69
N ARG A 32 43.13 -0.24 -16.63
CA ARG A 32 43.65 -1.15 -17.66
C ARG A 32 42.87 -2.45 -17.75
N PHE A 33 42.50 -3.08 -16.63
CA PHE A 33 41.67 -4.29 -16.65
C PHE A 33 40.26 -4.02 -17.19
N TYR A 34 39.68 -2.85 -16.91
CA TYR A 34 38.39 -2.45 -17.46
C TYR A 34 38.45 -2.18 -18.97
N ALA A 35 39.48 -1.47 -19.44
CA ALA A 35 39.67 -1.18 -20.86
C ALA A 35 39.98 -2.44 -21.69
N VAL A 36 40.71 -3.41 -21.14
CA VAL A 36 40.98 -4.70 -21.81
C VAL A 36 39.73 -5.57 -21.91
N ARG A 37 38.78 -5.49 -20.96
CA ARG A 37 37.49 -6.22 -21.04
C ARG A 37 36.51 -5.65 -22.08
N PHE A 38 36.62 -4.38 -22.46
CA PHE A 38 35.77 -3.77 -23.48
C PHE A 38 36.39 -3.75 -24.90
N GLY A 39 37.66 -4.19 -25.05
CA GLY A 39 38.38 -4.17 -26.33
C GLY A 39 38.18 -5.40 -27.24
N GLN A 40 37.34 -6.37 -26.87
CA GLN A 40 37.04 -7.54 -27.70
C GLN A 40 35.54 -7.79 -27.79
N VAL A 41 34.86 -7.02 -28.65
CA VAL A 41 33.60 -7.45 -29.27
C VAL A 41 33.79 -7.32 -30.77
N SER A 42 34.10 -8.45 -31.43
CA SER A 42 33.99 -8.58 -32.88
C SER A 42 32.51 -8.63 -33.24
N VAL A 43 32.06 -7.68 -34.06
CA VAL A 43 30.79 -7.76 -34.77
C VAL A 43 31.00 -8.72 -35.94
N ASN A 44 30.52 -9.96 -35.82
CA ASN A 44 30.34 -10.83 -36.97
C ASN A 44 28.96 -10.53 -37.56
N GLU A 45 28.93 -9.93 -38.74
CA GLU A 45 27.74 -9.87 -39.59
C GLU A 45 27.28 -11.29 -39.93
N ILE A 46 26.08 -11.64 -39.50
CA ILE A 46 25.36 -12.82 -39.98
C ILE A 46 24.26 -12.30 -40.90
N SER A 47 24.39 -12.61 -42.19
CA SER A 47 23.40 -12.38 -43.22
C SER A 47 22.17 -13.28 -43.00
N ASP A 48 21.01 -12.66 -42.82
CA ASP A 48 19.72 -13.32 -42.69
C ASP A 48 19.14 -13.65 -44.09
N PRO A 49 18.70 -14.89 -44.39
CA PRO A 49 17.99 -15.18 -45.62
C PRO A 49 16.53 -14.71 -45.51
N GLN A 50 16.09 -13.89 -46.47
CA GLN A 50 14.69 -13.51 -46.64
C GLN A 50 13.78 -14.74 -46.76
N ILE A 51 12.95 -14.99 -45.74
CA ILE A 51 11.80 -15.89 -45.83
C ILE A 51 10.56 -15.00 -45.92
N SER A 52 9.95 -14.98 -47.11
CA SER A 52 8.64 -14.37 -47.34
C SER A 52 7.56 -15.10 -46.54
N PRO A 53 6.61 -14.39 -45.89
CA PRO A 53 5.52 -15.04 -45.18
C PRO A 53 4.58 -15.76 -46.18
N PRO A 54 4.03 -16.93 -45.83
CA PRO A 54 3.06 -17.60 -46.68
C PRO A 54 1.76 -16.78 -46.72
N SER A 55 1.24 -16.58 -47.92
CA SER A 55 -0.08 -16.03 -48.20
C SER A 55 -1.15 -16.96 -47.63
N VAL A 56 -1.81 -16.52 -46.54
CA VAL A 56 -3.00 -17.19 -46.00
C VAL A 56 -4.17 -16.86 -46.93
N ILE A 57 -4.65 -17.88 -47.64
CA ILE A 57 -5.90 -17.81 -48.40
C ILE A 57 -7.03 -17.94 -47.39
N ILE A 58 -7.75 -16.84 -47.14
CA ILE A 58 -8.98 -16.86 -46.35
C ILE A 58 -10.09 -17.34 -47.29
N SER A 59 -10.59 -18.54 -47.04
CA SER A 59 -11.82 -19.05 -47.63
C SER A 59 -12.99 -18.35 -46.95
N GLU A 60 -13.74 -17.56 -47.71
CA GLU A 60 -15.05 -17.05 -47.29
C GLU A 60 -15.99 -18.24 -47.09
N ASN A 61 -16.38 -18.51 -45.85
CA ASN A 61 -17.61 -19.21 -45.53
C ASN A 61 -18.33 -18.36 -44.48
N GLU A 62 -19.28 -17.56 -44.96
CA GLU A 62 -20.39 -17.04 -44.18
C GLU A 62 -21.20 -18.24 -43.67
N ASP A 63 -21.17 -18.47 -42.35
CA ASP A 63 -22.25 -19.05 -41.53
C ASP A 63 -21.70 -19.51 -40.18
N LEU A 64 -21.28 -18.55 -39.35
CA LEU A 64 -21.27 -18.72 -37.90
C LEU A 64 -21.82 -17.43 -37.28
N LEU A 65 -23.06 -17.52 -36.82
CA LEU A 65 -23.70 -16.55 -35.93
C LEU A 65 -22.73 -16.17 -34.81
N PRO A 66 -22.65 -14.89 -34.37
CA PRO A 66 -21.89 -14.54 -33.20
C PRO A 66 -22.54 -15.27 -32.02
N ILE A 67 -21.86 -16.30 -31.52
CA ILE A 67 -22.07 -16.72 -30.14
C ILE A 67 -21.60 -15.52 -29.35
N ASP A 68 -22.53 -14.81 -28.69
CA ASP A 68 -22.21 -13.94 -27.57
C ASP A 68 -21.43 -14.80 -26.58
N ILE A 69 -20.10 -14.75 -26.68
CA ILE A 69 -19.24 -15.18 -25.60
C ILE A 69 -19.46 -14.11 -24.54
N GLU A 70 -20.44 -14.33 -23.67
CA GLU A 70 -20.41 -13.72 -22.35
C GLU A 70 -19.02 -14.06 -21.78
N VAL A 71 -18.09 -13.11 -21.87
CA VAL A 71 -16.84 -13.20 -21.13
C VAL A 71 -17.28 -13.17 -19.68
N GLU A 72 -17.35 -14.36 -19.08
CA GLU A 72 -17.70 -14.54 -17.69
C GLU A 72 -16.83 -13.57 -16.88
N LYS A 73 -17.47 -12.57 -16.29
CA LYS A 73 -16.80 -11.46 -15.62
C LYS A 73 -16.09 -12.04 -14.41
N CYS A 74 -14.78 -12.25 -14.50
CA CYS A 74 -14.02 -12.89 -13.43
C CYS A 74 -14.16 -12.11 -12.12
N ASP A 75 -14.56 -12.80 -11.07
CA ASP A 75 -14.47 -12.27 -9.71
C ASP A 75 -13.02 -12.35 -9.22
N LEU A 76 -12.36 -11.19 -9.14
CA LEU A 76 -10.98 -11.08 -8.70
C LEU A 76 -10.81 -11.15 -7.18
N PHE A 77 -11.90 -11.06 -6.41
CA PHE A 77 -11.89 -10.94 -4.95
C PHE A 77 -12.15 -12.25 -4.23
N THR A 78 -12.70 -13.26 -4.93
CA THR A 78 -12.91 -14.61 -4.43
C THR A 78 -11.89 -15.58 -5.03
N GLY A 79 -11.19 -16.33 -4.18
CA GLY A 79 -10.06 -17.12 -4.64
C GLY A 79 -9.31 -17.78 -3.48
N LYS A 80 -8.06 -18.16 -3.75
CA LYS A 80 -7.19 -18.76 -2.74
C LYS A 80 -5.74 -18.37 -2.91
N TRP A 81 -5.02 -18.41 -1.81
CA TRP A 81 -3.57 -18.27 -1.81
C TRP A 81 -2.90 -19.57 -2.25
N ILE A 82 -2.00 -19.45 -3.21
CA ILE A 82 -1.15 -20.57 -3.68
C ILE A 82 0.31 -20.20 -3.54
N ARG A 83 1.16 -21.20 -3.30
CA ARG A 83 2.61 -20.99 -3.18
C ARG A 83 3.17 -20.37 -4.46
N ASP A 84 4.05 -19.40 -4.27
CA ASP A 84 4.75 -18.73 -5.36
C ASP A 84 6.26 -18.69 -5.07
N PRO A 85 7.06 -19.53 -5.75
CA PRO A 85 8.50 -19.58 -5.52
C PRO A 85 9.23 -18.32 -6.01
N LEU A 86 8.60 -17.46 -6.82
CA LEU A 86 9.20 -16.21 -7.27
C LEU A 86 9.27 -15.15 -6.17
N GLY A 87 8.39 -15.24 -5.16
CA GLY A 87 8.34 -14.28 -4.05
C GLY A 87 7.94 -12.85 -4.51
N PRO A 88 8.20 -11.83 -3.67
CA PRO A 88 7.85 -10.44 -3.96
C PRO A 88 8.74 -9.84 -5.05
N ILE A 89 8.21 -8.87 -5.81
CA ILE A 89 8.96 -8.21 -6.90
C ILE A 89 9.99 -7.19 -6.40
N TYR A 90 9.97 -6.89 -5.10
CA TYR A 90 10.90 -5.96 -4.47
C TYR A 90 11.38 -6.52 -3.12
N THR A 91 12.45 -5.91 -2.62
CA THR A 91 13.00 -6.12 -1.29
C THR A 91 13.10 -4.78 -0.57
N ASN A 92 13.38 -4.81 0.73
CA ASN A 92 13.57 -3.60 1.53
C ASN A 92 14.68 -2.69 0.95
N GLY A 93 15.69 -3.27 0.30
CA GLY A 93 16.77 -2.53 -0.35
C GLY A 93 16.43 -1.96 -1.73
N SER A 94 15.41 -2.51 -2.41
CA SER A 94 14.96 -2.02 -3.73
C SER A 94 13.76 -1.10 -3.64
N CYS A 95 13.10 -0.97 -2.48
CA CYS A 95 12.08 0.05 -2.28
C CYS A 95 12.73 1.45 -2.37
N GLY A 96 12.09 2.37 -3.10
CA GLY A 96 12.61 3.73 -3.37
C GLY A 96 12.09 4.80 -2.41
N VAL A 97 11.26 4.41 -1.45
CA VAL A 97 10.69 5.30 -0.45
C VAL A 97 11.00 4.80 0.95
N VAL A 98 10.95 5.70 1.93
CA VAL A 98 11.01 5.33 3.34
C VAL A 98 9.65 4.77 3.74
N VAL A 99 9.58 3.45 3.88
CA VAL A 99 8.44 2.73 4.44
C VAL A 99 8.38 2.96 5.96
N ASP A 100 7.18 2.99 6.52
CA ASP A 100 6.98 3.03 7.97
C ASP A 100 7.80 1.92 8.64
N SER A 101 8.62 2.28 9.63
CA SER A 101 9.48 1.31 10.33
C SER A 101 8.68 0.16 10.93
N HIS A 102 7.42 0.38 11.31
CA HIS A 102 6.56 -0.66 11.87
C HIS A 102 6.17 -1.76 10.87
N GLN A 103 6.25 -1.47 9.58
CA GLN A 103 5.88 -2.41 8.49
C GLN A 103 7.11 -3.13 7.92
N ASN A 104 8.32 -2.74 8.35
CA ASN A 104 9.59 -3.19 7.79
C ASN A 104 10.10 -4.50 8.45
N CYS A 105 9.25 -5.53 8.47
CA CYS A 105 9.37 -6.73 9.31
C CYS A 105 10.72 -7.47 9.19
N ILE A 106 11.24 -7.62 7.96
CA ILE A 106 12.51 -8.32 7.72
C ILE A 106 13.68 -7.53 8.32
N THR A 107 13.72 -6.21 8.10
CA THR A 107 14.73 -5.33 8.71
C THR A 107 14.62 -5.32 10.23
N ASN A 108 13.40 -5.40 10.76
CA ASN A 108 13.12 -5.49 12.19
C ASN A 108 13.47 -6.85 12.81
N GLY A 109 13.96 -7.81 12.02
CA GLY A 109 14.50 -9.08 12.52
C GLY A 109 13.46 -10.19 12.62
N ARG A 110 12.34 -10.10 11.88
CA ARG A 110 11.40 -11.22 11.75
C ARG A 110 12.13 -12.45 11.17
N PRO A 111 12.11 -13.61 11.85
CA PRO A 111 12.93 -14.76 11.48
C PRO A 111 12.28 -15.62 10.40
N ASP A 112 10.95 -15.65 10.29
CA ASP A 112 10.22 -16.38 9.28
C ASP A 112 9.97 -15.51 8.04
N SER A 113 10.17 -16.10 6.86
CA SER A 113 9.95 -15.44 5.56
C SER A 113 8.92 -16.15 4.69
N GLY A 114 8.30 -17.23 5.19
CA GLY A 114 7.38 -18.08 4.43
C GLY A 114 6.15 -17.33 3.90
N PHE A 115 5.72 -16.28 4.61
CA PHE A 115 4.59 -15.43 4.24
C PHE A 115 4.81 -14.65 2.91
N LEU A 116 6.07 -14.48 2.48
CA LEU A 116 6.42 -13.77 1.24
C LEU A 116 6.18 -14.59 -0.04
N TYR A 117 6.05 -15.91 0.07
CA TYR A 117 6.06 -16.84 -1.06
C TYR A 117 4.67 -17.39 -1.37
N TRP A 118 3.70 -16.48 -1.47
CA TRP A 118 2.29 -16.77 -1.73
C TRP A 118 1.74 -15.76 -2.73
N LYS A 119 0.97 -16.21 -3.71
CA LYS A 119 0.22 -15.34 -4.61
C LYS A 119 -1.28 -15.62 -4.55
N TRP A 120 -2.06 -14.58 -4.79
CA TRP A 120 -3.51 -14.71 -4.92
C TRP A 120 -3.86 -15.34 -6.27
N LYS A 121 -4.79 -16.29 -6.25
CA LYS A 121 -5.36 -16.90 -7.46
C LYS A 121 -6.89 -16.81 -7.35
N PRO A 122 -7.55 -15.95 -8.16
CA PRO A 122 -8.99 -15.98 -8.34
C PRO A 122 -9.48 -17.38 -8.75
N ASN A 123 -10.72 -17.73 -8.39
CA ASN A 123 -11.25 -19.06 -8.69
C ASN A 123 -11.39 -19.31 -10.20
N ASP A 124 -11.90 -18.31 -10.91
CA ASP A 124 -12.40 -18.48 -12.29
C ASP A 124 -11.46 -17.93 -13.35
N CYS A 125 -10.37 -17.27 -12.95
CA CYS A 125 -9.38 -16.74 -13.89
C CYS A 125 -7.95 -16.69 -13.34
N SER A 126 -7.02 -16.35 -14.23
CA SER A 126 -5.65 -16.02 -13.85
C SER A 126 -5.53 -14.54 -13.54
N LEU A 127 -4.90 -14.21 -12.41
CA LEU A 127 -4.46 -12.85 -12.10
C LEU A 127 -3.00 -12.68 -12.56
N PRO A 128 -2.70 -11.79 -13.52
CA PRO A 128 -1.33 -11.45 -13.86
C PRO A 128 -0.61 -10.80 -12.67
N ARG A 129 0.67 -11.12 -12.53
CA ARG A 129 1.54 -10.43 -11.56
C ARG A 129 1.67 -8.96 -11.94
N PHE A 130 1.68 -8.07 -10.96
CA PHE A 130 1.85 -6.64 -11.21
C PHE A 130 3.10 -6.35 -12.05
N ASP A 131 2.90 -5.61 -13.14
CA ASP A 131 3.95 -5.09 -14.00
C ASP A 131 4.12 -3.59 -13.70
N PRO A 132 5.19 -3.19 -13.00
CA PRO A 132 5.41 -1.80 -12.63
C PRO A 132 5.61 -0.87 -13.85
N LEU A 133 6.23 -1.37 -14.92
CA LEU A 133 6.43 -0.58 -16.13
C LEU A 133 5.10 -0.35 -16.85
N ARG A 134 4.26 -1.39 -16.95
CA ARG A 134 2.90 -1.28 -17.50
C ARG A 134 2.07 -0.27 -16.73
N PHE A 135 2.09 -0.33 -15.39
CA PHE A 135 1.37 0.63 -14.55
C PHE A 135 1.84 2.06 -14.81
N LEU A 136 3.15 2.31 -14.76
CA LEU A 136 3.72 3.65 -15.01
C LEU A 136 3.36 4.19 -16.40
N GLN A 137 3.34 3.33 -17.42
CA GLN A 137 2.95 3.71 -18.79
C GLN A 137 1.46 4.08 -18.89
N LEU A 138 0.57 3.29 -18.28
CA LEU A 138 -0.88 3.57 -18.26
C LEU A 138 -1.22 4.83 -17.46
N MET A 139 -0.41 5.14 -16.45
CA MET A 139 -0.61 6.28 -15.54
C MET A 139 0.21 7.52 -15.90
N ARG A 140 0.81 7.54 -17.10
CA ARG A 140 1.56 8.71 -17.58
C ARG A 140 0.67 9.96 -17.62
N ASN A 141 1.20 11.06 -17.09
CA ASN A 141 0.51 12.36 -16.97
C ASN A 141 -0.76 12.32 -16.10
N LYS A 142 -0.85 11.40 -15.13
CA LYS A 142 -2.01 11.25 -14.27
C LYS A 142 -1.70 11.53 -12.80
N SER A 143 -2.73 11.78 -12.01
CA SER A 143 -2.67 11.92 -10.57
C SER A 143 -3.43 10.78 -9.86
N TRP A 144 -2.80 10.22 -8.83
CA TRP A 144 -3.33 9.18 -7.96
C TRP A 144 -3.39 9.67 -6.51
N ALA A 145 -4.45 9.31 -5.79
CA ALA A 145 -4.58 9.58 -4.37
C ALA A 145 -5.10 8.37 -3.59
N PHE A 146 -4.39 8.02 -2.52
CA PHE A 146 -4.85 7.09 -1.49
C PHE A 146 -5.35 7.94 -0.33
N ILE A 147 -6.64 7.87 -0.04
CA ILE A 147 -7.33 8.73 0.93
C ILE A 147 -7.84 7.83 2.06
N GLY A 148 -7.40 8.08 3.28
CA GLY A 148 -7.84 7.30 4.43
C GLY A 148 -6.87 7.32 5.60
N ASP A 149 -6.77 6.18 6.27
CA ASP A 149 -6.01 5.96 7.50
C ASP A 149 -4.61 5.35 7.27
N SER A 150 -4.01 4.78 8.32
CA SER A 150 -2.69 4.15 8.28
C SER A 150 -2.64 2.88 7.42
N ILE A 151 -3.77 2.23 7.16
CA ILE A 151 -3.88 1.07 6.26
C ILE A 151 -3.90 1.56 4.80
N SER A 152 -4.46 2.75 4.55
CA SER A 152 -4.31 3.43 3.26
C SER A 152 -2.84 3.78 2.99
N ARG A 153 -2.12 4.31 3.99
CA ARG A 153 -0.66 4.52 3.91
C ARG A 153 0.13 3.24 3.69
N ASN A 154 -0.22 2.15 4.38
CA ASN A 154 0.43 0.85 4.18
C ASN A 154 0.27 0.36 2.71
N HIS A 155 -0.89 0.59 2.11
CA HIS A 155 -1.16 0.23 0.72
C HIS A 155 -0.40 1.10 -0.30
N VAL A 156 -0.34 2.42 -0.11
CA VAL A 156 0.41 3.29 -1.03
C VAL A 156 1.92 3.05 -0.94
N GLU A 157 2.45 2.75 0.24
CA GLU A 157 3.86 2.41 0.42
C GLU A 157 4.23 1.11 -0.32
N SER A 158 3.35 0.10 -0.29
CA SER A 158 3.48 -1.11 -1.11
C SER A 158 3.59 -0.77 -2.61
N LEU A 159 2.62 0.00 -3.15
CA LEU A 159 2.63 0.41 -4.56
C LEU A 159 3.92 1.17 -4.91
N LEU A 160 4.32 2.14 -4.09
CA LEU A 160 5.54 2.92 -4.30
C LEU A 160 6.79 2.03 -4.33
N CYS A 161 6.90 1.04 -3.45
CA CYS A 161 8.00 0.08 -3.46
C CYS A 161 8.01 -0.77 -4.74
N MET A 162 6.84 -1.21 -5.21
CA MET A 162 6.70 -1.97 -6.46
C MET A 162 7.13 -1.14 -7.67
N LEU A 163 6.67 0.11 -7.78
CA LEU A 163 7.04 1.05 -8.86
C LEU A 163 8.52 1.45 -8.83
N SER A 164 9.11 1.52 -7.63
CA SER A 164 10.53 1.84 -7.42
C SER A 164 11.52 0.86 -8.03
N THR A 165 11.05 -0.29 -8.51
CA THR A 165 11.86 -1.26 -9.26
C THR A 165 12.14 -0.80 -10.70
N VAL A 166 11.33 0.13 -11.23
CA VAL A 166 11.48 0.71 -12.57
C VAL A 166 11.90 2.16 -12.50
N GLU A 167 11.26 2.97 -11.66
CA GLU A 167 11.59 4.39 -11.50
C GLU A 167 11.48 4.79 -10.03
N LYS A 168 12.51 5.45 -9.50
CA LYS A 168 12.48 5.95 -8.13
C LYS A 168 11.63 7.23 -8.04
N PRO A 169 10.62 7.28 -7.16
CA PRO A 169 9.85 8.50 -6.95
C PRO A 169 10.68 9.57 -6.22
N VAL A 170 10.30 10.83 -6.45
CA VAL A 170 10.78 11.98 -5.67
C VAL A 170 9.63 12.47 -4.80
N GLU A 171 9.85 12.56 -3.48
CA GLU A 171 8.90 13.21 -2.59
C GLU A 171 8.88 14.72 -2.88
N VAL A 172 7.71 15.26 -3.25
CA VAL A 172 7.53 16.66 -3.65
C VAL A 172 6.67 17.45 -2.67
N TYR A 173 6.01 16.76 -1.72
CA TYR A 173 5.24 17.37 -0.65
C TYR A 173 5.09 16.40 0.52
N HIS A 174 5.06 16.95 1.72
CA HIS A 174 4.54 16.31 2.93
C HIS A 174 3.90 17.40 3.81
N ASP A 175 2.93 17.02 4.65
CA ASP A 175 2.48 17.90 5.73
C ASP A 175 3.48 17.93 6.90
N ASP A 176 3.26 18.80 7.89
CA ASP A 176 4.17 19.01 9.01
C ASP A 176 4.41 17.73 9.84
N GLU A 177 3.41 16.85 9.89
CA GLU A 177 3.45 15.59 10.64
C GLU A 177 3.86 14.39 9.79
N TYR A 178 4.16 14.59 8.49
CA TYR A 178 4.45 13.54 7.51
C TYR A 178 3.34 12.47 7.40
N ARG A 179 2.09 12.83 7.71
CA ARG A 179 0.93 11.96 7.57
C ARG A 179 0.45 11.95 6.12
N SER A 180 0.33 13.12 5.51
CA SER A 180 0.05 13.27 4.08
C SER A 180 1.34 13.50 3.31
N LYS A 181 1.48 12.86 2.15
CA LYS A 181 2.69 12.90 1.31
C LYS A 181 2.34 12.84 -0.16
N ARG A 182 3.20 13.38 -1.02
CA ARG A 182 3.09 13.25 -2.49
C ARG A 182 4.43 12.95 -3.10
N TRP A 183 4.40 12.02 -4.04
CA TRP A 183 5.54 11.57 -4.82
C TRP A 183 5.31 11.84 -6.30
N LEU A 184 6.38 12.24 -6.99
CA LEU A 184 6.42 12.41 -8.44
C LEU A 184 7.34 11.34 -9.04
N PHE A 185 6.88 10.69 -10.10
CA PHE A 185 7.69 9.86 -11.00
C PHE A 185 8.02 10.71 -12.25
N PRO A 186 9.20 11.37 -12.32
CA PRO A 186 9.45 12.43 -13.29
C PRO A 186 9.37 11.97 -14.75
N SER A 187 9.83 10.75 -15.05
CA SER A 187 9.88 10.20 -16.42
C SER A 187 8.48 9.86 -16.95
N HIS A 188 7.52 9.63 -16.06
CA HIS A 188 6.12 9.36 -16.38
C HIS A 188 5.20 10.54 -16.09
N ASN A 189 5.70 11.59 -15.43
CA ASN A 189 4.89 12.71 -14.95
C ASN A 189 3.63 12.20 -14.21
N LEU A 190 3.82 11.18 -13.38
CA LEU A 190 2.79 10.59 -12.53
C LEU A 190 2.98 11.10 -11.10
N THR A 191 1.92 11.63 -10.51
CA THR A 191 1.92 11.95 -9.07
C THR A 191 1.11 10.92 -8.30
N ILE A 192 1.65 10.37 -7.22
CA ILE A 192 0.91 9.52 -6.28
C ILE A 192 0.90 10.23 -4.93
N SER A 193 -0.26 10.34 -4.30
CA SER A 193 -0.43 11.00 -3.00
C SER A 193 -0.99 10.03 -1.97
N ASN A 194 -0.50 10.12 -0.74
CA ASN A 194 -1.18 9.66 0.45
C ASN A 194 -1.84 10.87 1.11
N ILE A 195 -3.14 10.84 1.35
CA ILE A 195 -3.90 11.91 2.00
C ILE A 195 -4.49 11.36 3.29
N TRP A 196 -3.99 11.88 4.42
CA TRP A 196 -4.42 11.45 5.74
C TRP A 196 -5.80 12.03 6.05
N SER A 197 -6.81 11.17 6.03
CA SER A 197 -8.19 11.49 6.42
C SER A 197 -8.83 10.24 7.00
N PRO A 198 -8.46 9.83 8.22
CA PRO A 198 -8.80 8.50 8.76
C PRO A 198 -10.30 8.29 8.98
N PHE A 199 -11.08 9.36 9.07
CA PHE A 199 -12.54 9.30 9.15
C PHE A 199 -13.24 9.74 7.86
N LEU A 200 -12.50 10.25 6.86
CA LEU A 200 -13.01 10.90 5.63
C LEU A 200 -13.85 12.17 5.85
N VAL A 201 -14.36 12.37 7.06
CA VAL A 201 -15.07 13.55 7.56
C VAL A 201 -14.19 14.33 8.54
N GLN A 202 -14.56 15.58 8.81
CA GLN A 202 -13.82 16.45 9.70
C GLN A 202 -13.78 15.87 11.12
N ALA A 203 -12.57 15.70 11.64
CA ALA A 203 -12.33 15.18 12.98
C ALA A 203 -11.25 15.98 13.71
N ALA A 204 -11.51 16.32 14.97
CA ALA A 204 -10.46 16.76 15.89
C ALA A 204 -9.91 15.53 16.63
N ILE A 205 -8.66 15.19 16.34
CA ILE A 205 -7.96 14.01 16.88
C ILE A 205 -6.97 14.46 17.94
N PHE A 206 -7.03 13.87 19.14
CA PHE A 206 -6.19 14.22 20.29
C PHE A 206 -5.30 13.04 20.68
N GLU A 207 -4.57 12.48 19.72
CA GLU A 207 -3.74 11.29 19.88
C GLU A 207 -2.27 11.59 19.56
N ASP A 208 -1.36 11.17 20.45
CA ASP A 208 0.09 11.31 20.23
C ASP A 208 0.64 10.28 19.21
N SER A 209 1.91 10.42 18.81
CA SER A 209 2.55 9.51 17.86
C SER A 209 2.67 8.05 18.34
N ARG A 210 2.40 7.76 19.62
CA ARG A 210 2.39 6.42 20.19
C ARG A 210 0.98 5.84 20.31
N GLY A 211 -0.03 6.57 19.83
CA GLY A 211 -1.42 6.15 19.91
C GLY A 211 -2.10 6.45 21.25
N VAL A 212 -1.50 7.29 22.11
CA VAL A 212 -2.08 7.64 23.41
C VAL A 212 -3.03 8.82 23.23
N SER A 213 -4.32 8.60 23.47
CA SER A 213 -5.35 9.64 23.36
C SER A 213 -5.44 10.47 24.65
N SER A 214 -5.44 11.81 24.54
CA SER A 214 -5.67 12.73 25.66
C SER A 214 -7.14 13.16 25.81
N ALA A 215 -7.96 12.95 24.78
CA ALA A 215 -9.40 13.22 24.79
C ALA A 215 -10.12 12.39 23.72
N ALA A 216 -11.45 12.29 23.82
CA ALA A 216 -12.29 11.68 22.80
C ALA A 216 -12.24 12.48 21.49
N VAL A 217 -12.25 11.78 20.35
CA VAL A 217 -12.32 12.41 19.02
C VAL A 217 -13.59 13.25 18.93
N GLN A 218 -13.50 14.48 18.40
CA GLN A 218 -14.70 15.24 18.01
C GLN A 218 -14.94 15.02 16.52
N LEU A 219 -15.99 14.28 16.18
CA LEU A 219 -16.26 13.83 14.82
C LEU A 219 -17.51 14.51 14.25
N HIS A 220 -17.36 15.23 13.15
CA HIS A 220 -18.48 15.84 12.44
C HIS A 220 -18.95 14.89 11.34
N LEU A 221 -20.12 14.27 11.51
CA LEU A 221 -20.58 13.19 10.62
C LEU A 221 -21.01 13.69 9.24
N ASP A 222 -21.39 14.97 9.15
CA ASP A 222 -22.01 15.62 7.99
C ASP A 222 -21.06 16.58 7.24
N ILE A 223 -19.85 16.80 7.76
CA ILE A 223 -18.85 17.71 7.18
C ILE A 223 -17.67 16.90 6.66
N LEU A 224 -17.53 16.82 5.34
CA LEU A 224 -16.39 16.13 4.72
C LEU A 224 -15.08 16.84 5.02
N ASP A 225 -14.00 16.07 5.13
CA ASP A 225 -12.65 16.63 5.33
C ASP A 225 -12.18 17.35 4.05
N ASN A 226 -11.85 18.63 4.19
CA ASN A 226 -11.38 19.47 3.10
C ASN A 226 -10.00 19.03 2.56
N THR A 227 -9.20 18.34 3.38
CA THR A 227 -7.86 17.88 3.01
C THR A 227 -7.86 17.02 1.74
N TRP A 228 -8.91 16.22 1.55
CA TRP A 228 -9.07 15.42 0.33
C TRP A 228 -10.13 15.98 -0.63
N THR A 229 -11.24 16.54 -0.12
CA THR A 229 -12.32 17.03 -1.00
C THR A 229 -11.90 18.23 -1.85
N ASP A 230 -11.02 19.10 -1.36
CA ASP A 230 -10.48 20.23 -2.14
C ASP A 230 -9.62 19.76 -3.32
N LEU A 231 -8.95 18.61 -3.18
CA LEU A 231 -8.10 18.02 -4.21
C LEU A 231 -8.87 17.10 -5.16
N PHE A 232 -10.00 16.55 -4.72
CA PHE A 232 -10.79 15.54 -5.41
C PHE A 232 -11.09 15.87 -6.89
N PRO A 233 -11.49 17.10 -7.27
CA PRO A 233 -11.77 17.43 -8.67
C PRO A 233 -10.56 17.33 -9.62
N SER A 234 -9.34 17.33 -9.08
CA SER A 234 -8.08 17.27 -9.85
C SER A 234 -7.44 15.88 -9.89
N ILE A 235 -8.08 14.88 -9.25
CA ILE A 235 -7.55 13.53 -9.12
C ILE A 235 -8.07 12.64 -10.26
N ASP A 236 -7.16 12.01 -11.01
CA ASP A 236 -7.53 11.07 -12.08
C ASP A 236 -7.95 9.71 -11.52
N TYR A 237 -7.28 9.26 -10.45
CA TYR A 237 -7.61 8.01 -9.75
C TYR A 237 -7.53 8.18 -8.24
N ALA A 238 -8.52 7.66 -7.52
CA ALA A 238 -8.45 7.64 -6.06
C ALA A 238 -8.86 6.30 -5.47
N ILE A 239 -8.18 5.89 -4.40
CA ILE A 239 -8.63 4.82 -3.51
C ILE A 239 -9.03 5.46 -2.19
N ILE A 240 -10.33 5.43 -1.89
CA ILE A 240 -10.91 5.93 -0.65
C ILE A 240 -11.15 4.74 0.28
N SER A 241 -10.74 4.84 1.54
CA SER A 241 -10.95 3.79 2.54
C SER A 241 -10.97 4.35 3.95
N SER A 242 -11.67 3.66 4.85
CA SER A 242 -11.76 3.95 6.28
C SER A 242 -12.20 2.68 7.03
N GLY A 243 -12.23 2.71 8.36
CA GLY A 243 -12.78 1.62 9.17
C GLY A 243 -12.37 1.73 10.63
N GLU A 244 -11.20 1.21 10.97
CA GLU A 244 -10.67 1.03 12.34
C GLU A 244 -10.76 2.28 13.22
N TRP A 245 -10.56 3.47 12.64
CA TRP A 245 -10.62 4.72 13.39
C TRP A 245 -12.00 5.02 13.99
N PHE A 246 -13.08 4.54 13.37
CA PHE A 246 -14.45 4.68 13.89
C PHE A 246 -14.68 3.86 15.17
N LEU A 247 -13.87 2.84 15.44
CA LEU A 247 -13.94 2.05 16.67
C LEU A 247 -13.37 2.79 17.90
N LYS A 248 -12.73 3.95 17.70
CA LYS A 248 -12.23 4.78 18.81
C LYS A 248 -13.37 5.53 19.49
N THR A 249 -13.18 5.82 20.77
CA THR A 249 -14.07 6.69 21.53
C THR A 249 -14.19 8.07 20.86
N ALA A 250 -15.43 8.49 20.58
CA ALA A 250 -15.71 9.71 19.84
C ALA A 250 -17.03 10.35 20.29
N ILE A 251 -17.09 11.69 20.20
CA ILE A 251 -18.31 12.50 20.32
C ILE A 251 -18.73 12.90 18.92
N TYR A 252 -20.01 12.71 18.61
CA TYR A 252 -20.57 12.92 17.28
C TYR A 252 -21.30 14.25 17.19
N HIS A 253 -21.00 14.97 16.13
CA HIS A 253 -21.58 16.26 15.80
C HIS A 253 -22.28 16.19 14.45
N GLU A 254 -23.48 16.77 14.37
CA GLU A 254 -24.17 17.08 13.12
C GLU A 254 -24.75 18.49 13.20
N ASN A 255 -24.66 19.28 12.13
CA ASN A 255 -25.14 20.67 12.11
C ASN A 255 -24.66 21.49 13.32
N ALA A 256 -23.40 21.29 13.72
CA ALA A 256 -22.75 21.90 14.89
C ALA A 256 -23.36 21.55 16.27
N ASN A 257 -24.19 20.51 16.37
CA ASN A 257 -24.76 20.02 17.64
C ASN A 257 -24.28 18.60 17.95
N ILE A 258 -24.10 18.31 19.24
CA ILE A 258 -23.82 16.94 19.70
C ILE A 258 -25.07 16.09 19.50
N VAL A 259 -24.94 15.02 18.73
CA VAL A 259 -26.04 14.06 18.48
C VAL A 259 -25.86 12.75 19.23
N GLY A 260 -24.63 12.40 19.60
CA GLY A 260 -24.33 11.18 20.33
C GLY A 260 -22.83 10.95 20.50
N CYS A 261 -22.46 9.70 20.76
CA CYS A 261 -21.08 9.28 20.94
C CYS A 261 -20.90 7.79 20.63
N HIS A 262 -19.65 7.33 20.68
CA HIS A 262 -19.29 5.94 20.94
C HIS A 262 -18.30 5.88 22.11
N GLY A 263 -18.56 5.00 23.08
CA GLY A 263 -17.75 4.90 24.29
C GLY A 263 -17.92 6.13 25.19
N CYS A 264 -19.17 6.57 25.35
CA CYS A 264 -19.49 7.79 26.09
C CYS A 264 -18.84 7.86 27.48
N PRO A 265 -18.42 9.05 27.94
CA PRO A 265 -18.06 9.24 29.34
C PRO A 265 -19.24 8.86 30.24
N GLN A 266 -19.00 8.03 31.26
CA GLN A 266 -20.03 7.47 32.14
C GLN A 266 -20.88 8.54 32.85
N SER A 267 -20.36 9.76 33.01
CA SER A 267 -21.03 10.89 33.66
C SER A 267 -21.68 11.88 32.68
N SER A 268 -21.74 11.57 31.38
CA SER A 268 -22.34 12.44 30.37
C SER A 268 -23.81 12.10 30.14
N ASN A 269 -24.63 13.11 29.81
CA ASN A 269 -26.03 12.93 29.37
C ASN A 269 -26.12 12.68 27.85
N ILE A 270 -25.06 12.16 27.23
CA ILE A 270 -24.96 11.93 25.78
C ILE A 270 -25.37 10.48 25.49
N THR A 271 -26.18 10.26 24.46
CA THR A 271 -26.58 8.92 24.04
C THR A 271 -25.42 8.21 23.32
N ASP A 272 -25.10 6.99 23.74
CA ASP A 272 -24.19 6.11 23.01
C ASP A 272 -24.94 5.50 21.82
N LEU A 273 -24.55 5.95 20.62
CA LEU A 273 -25.15 5.53 19.36
C LEU A 273 -24.36 4.40 18.70
N GLY A 274 -23.20 4.03 19.24
CA GLY A 274 -22.29 3.06 18.62
C GLY A 274 -21.43 3.65 17.50
N PHE A 275 -20.40 2.90 17.10
CA PHE A 275 -19.51 3.29 16.00
C PHE A 275 -20.19 3.14 14.64
N ASP A 276 -21.09 2.17 14.51
CA ASP A 276 -21.81 1.81 13.29
C ASP A 276 -22.76 2.92 12.83
N TYR A 277 -23.40 3.62 13.77
CA TYR A 277 -24.19 4.82 13.48
C TYR A 277 -23.34 5.90 12.80
N ALA A 278 -22.21 6.26 13.40
CA ALA A 278 -21.32 7.28 12.87
C ALA A 278 -20.69 6.86 11.54
N TYR A 279 -20.30 5.59 11.43
CA TYR A 279 -19.68 5.05 10.23
C TYR A 279 -20.64 5.06 9.04
N ASN A 280 -21.86 4.55 9.23
CA ASN A 280 -22.91 4.54 8.22
C ASN A 280 -23.30 5.96 7.79
N THR A 281 -23.43 6.88 8.75
CA THR A 281 -23.78 8.28 8.47
C THR A 281 -22.68 8.98 7.67
N SER A 282 -21.42 8.86 8.11
CA SER A 282 -20.27 9.49 7.46
C SER A 282 -20.07 8.94 6.04
N LEU A 283 -20.11 7.61 5.87
CA LEU A 283 -19.96 6.99 4.55
C LEU A 283 -21.09 7.36 3.59
N ARG A 284 -22.32 7.55 4.08
CA ARG A 284 -23.41 8.09 3.25
C ARG A 284 -23.03 9.44 2.67
N HIS A 285 -22.53 10.38 3.48
CA HIS A 285 -22.12 11.70 3.02
C HIS A 285 -20.92 11.66 2.06
N VAL A 286 -19.93 10.81 2.35
CA VAL A 286 -18.75 10.62 1.48
C VAL A 286 -19.16 10.09 0.10
N MET A 287 -19.98 9.03 0.08
CA MET A 287 -20.40 8.41 -1.17
C MET A 287 -21.35 9.30 -1.98
N ASP A 288 -22.26 10.02 -1.32
CA ASP A 288 -23.10 11.03 -1.97
C ASP A 288 -22.26 12.13 -2.62
N PHE A 289 -21.17 12.57 -1.99
CA PHE A 289 -20.25 13.55 -2.58
C PHE A 289 -19.55 13.01 -3.82
N ILE A 290 -19.03 11.78 -3.76
CA ILE A 290 -18.39 11.14 -4.92
C ILE A 290 -19.39 11.03 -6.08
N ALA A 291 -20.60 10.55 -5.82
CA ALA A 291 -21.62 10.36 -6.85
C ALA A 291 -22.13 11.67 -7.47
N ARG A 292 -22.16 12.77 -6.70
CA ARG A 292 -22.55 14.09 -7.20
C ARG A 292 -21.38 14.87 -7.81
N SER A 293 -20.16 14.35 -7.70
CA SER A 293 -18.98 15.02 -8.22
C SER A 293 -18.97 14.93 -9.75
N ASN A 294 -18.84 16.07 -10.42
CA ASN A 294 -18.77 16.12 -11.89
C ASN A 294 -17.32 15.94 -12.39
N THR A 295 -16.60 14.97 -11.84
CA THR A 295 -15.21 14.69 -12.22
C THR A 295 -15.15 13.59 -13.28
N LYS A 296 -14.04 13.52 -14.01
CA LYS A 296 -13.78 12.45 -14.99
C LYS A 296 -12.89 11.34 -14.44
N GLY A 297 -12.59 11.36 -13.14
CA GLY A 297 -11.69 10.41 -12.50
C GLY A 297 -12.30 9.02 -12.36
N THR A 298 -11.46 8.01 -12.16
CA THR A 298 -11.88 6.66 -11.75
C THR A 298 -11.60 6.46 -10.28
N PHE A 299 -12.64 6.24 -9.50
CA PHE A 299 -12.54 6.13 -8.05
C PHE A 299 -12.83 4.72 -7.59
N PHE A 300 -12.15 4.34 -6.52
CA PHE A 300 -12.29 3.06 -5.86
C PHE A 300 -12.66 3.30 -4.40
N PHE A 301 -13.68 2.62 -3.91
CA PHE A 301 -13.87 2.45 -2.48
C PHE A 301 -13.29 1.10 -2.07
N ARG A 302 -12.29 1.09 -1.17
CA ARG A 302 -11.70 -0.14 -0.64
C ARG A 302 -12.35 -0.45 0.70
N THR A 303 -12.88 -1.66 0.84
CA THR A 303 -13.44 -2.13 2.11
C THR A 303 -12.38 -2.14 3.22
N SER A 304 -12.83 -2.08 4.47
CA SER A 304 -11.96 -2.26 5.63
C SER A 304 -11.29 -3.64 5.56
N ILE A 305 -10.01 -3.64 5.94
CA ILE A 305 -9.17 -4.83 5.95
C ILE A 305 -9.15 -5.37 7.38
N PRO A 306 -9.46 -6.65 7.61
CA PRO A 306 -9.56 -7.20 8.96
C PRO A 306 -8.20 -7.26 9.65
N ASP A 307 -8.22 -6.95 10.95
CA ASP A 307 -7.14 -7.28 11.87
C ASP A 307 -7.15 -8.77 12.26
N HIS A 308 -6.04 -9.25 12.82
CA HIS A 308 -5.91 -10.62 13.34
C HIS A 308 -5.45 -10.67 14.80
N PHE A 309 -5.87 -9.71 15.63
CA PHE A 309 -5.58 -9.79 17.05
C PHE A 309 -6.31 -10.97 17.71
N GLU A 310 -5.55 -11.82 18.39
CA GLU A 310 -6.03 -12.93 19.22
C GLU A 310 -5.69 -12.66 20.69
N ASN A 311 -6.56 -13.09 21.61
CA ASN A 311 -6.38 -13.01 23.07
C ASN A 311 -6.19 -11.58 23.63
N GLY A 312 -6.76 -10.59 22.95
CA GLY A 312 -6.68 -9.18 23.31
C GLY A 312 -6.69 -8.31 22.06
N GLU A 313 -6.43 -7.02 22.26
CA GLU A 313 -6.37 -5.95 21.27
C GLU A 313 -4.97 -5.31 21.27
N TRP A 314 -4.75 -4.40 20.33
CA TRP A 314 -3.48 -3.68 20.14
C TRP A 314 -2.89 -3.04 21.41
N HIS A 315 -3.74 -2.63 22.37
CA HIS A 315 -3.35 -1.91 23.59
C HIS A 315 -3.33 -2.78 24.86
N ASN A 316 -3.88 -4.00 24.82
CA ASN A 316 -4.04 -4.84 26.02
C ASN A 316 -3.42 -6.24 25.91
N GLY A 317 -2.52 -6.44 24.94
CA GLY A 317 -1.70 -7.64 24.81
C GLY A 317 -2.17 -8.65 23.77
N GLY A 318 -3.02 -8.23 22.83
CA GLY A 318 -3.38 -9.05 21.67
C GLY A 318 -2.16 -9.45 20.84
N THR A 319 -2.24 -10.61 20.18
CA THR A 319 -1.14 -11.19 19.39
C THR A 319 -1.64 -11.83 18.09
N CYS A 320 -0.75 -12.04 17.12
CA CYS A 320 -1.02 -12.74 15.86
C CYS A 320 0.20 -13.60 15.52
N LYS A 321 0.17 -14.87 15.93
CA LYS A 321 1.36 -15.74 15.89
C LYS A 321 1.41 -16.69 14.68
N LYS A 322 0.38 -16.65 13.83
CA LYS A 322 0.32 -17.50 12.64
C LYS A 322 1.46 -17.12 11.68
N THR A 323 2.05 -18.13 11.05
CA THR A 323 3.19 -17.97 10.13
C THR A 323 2.89 -18.50 8.73
N GLU A 324 1.68 -19.03 8.54
CA GLU A 324 1.15 -19.46 7.25
C GLU A 324 -0.29 -18.93 7.06
N PRO A 325 -0.76 -18.79 5.81
CA PRO A 325 -2.15 -18.54 5.50
C PRO A 325 -3.07 -19.60 6.10
N VAL A 326 -4.33 -19.24 6.24
CA VAL A 326 -5.39 -20.14 6.71
C VAL A 326 -6.39 -20.37 5.59
N ASN A 327 -7.06 -21.53 5.61
CA ASN A 327 -8.16 -21.76 4.68
C ASN A 327 -9.36 -20.89 5.07
N GLU A 328 -10.20 -20.55 4.10
CA GLU A 328 -11.40 -19.75 4.33
C GLU A 328 -12.34 -20.40 5.37
N ASP A 329 -12.48 -21.73 5.33
CA ASP A 329 -13.30 -22.50 6.29
C ASP A 329 -12.73 -22.51 7.72
N GLU A 330 -11.47 -22.09 7.91
CA GLU A 330 -10.75 -22.11 9.20
C GLU A 330 -10.72 -20.74 9.88
N VAL A 331 -11.27 -19.71 9.25
CA VAL A 331 -11.24 -18.34 9.77
C VAL A 331 -12.63 -17.72 9.75
N GLU A 332 -13.00 -17.11 10.87
CA GLU A 332 -14.23 -16.35 11.00
C GLU A 332 -13.89 -14.85 11.10
N MET A 333 -14.59 -14.04 10.30
CA MET A 333 -14.48 -12.59 10.41
C MET A 333 -15.07 -12.12 11.73
N LYS A 334 -14.31 -11.33 12.49
CA LYS A 334 -14.80 -10.72 13.73
C LYS A 334 -16.08 -9.92 13.48
N VAL A 335 -16.98 -9.90 14.46
CA VAL A 335 -18.27 -9.19 14.38
C VAL A 335 -18.10 -7.72 14.00
N LEU A 336 -17.11 -7.03 14.58
CA LEU A 336 -16.83 -5.62 14.27
C LEU A 336 -16.43 -5.43 12.79
N ASN A 337 -15.51 -6.26 12.28
CA ASN A 337 -15.07 -6.24 10.89
C ASN A 337 -16.23 -6.55 9.92
N LYS A 338 -17.12 -7.46 10.31
CA LYS A 338 -18.34 -7.75 9.55
C LYS A 338 -19.28 -6.54 9.49
N ILE A 339 -19.50 -5.84 10.61
CA ILE A 339 -20.34 -4.64 10.65
C ILE A 339 -19.75 -3.54 9.75
N LEU A 340 -18.44 -3.29 9.82
CA LEU A 340 -17.78 -2.30 8.96
C LEU A 340 -18.00 -2.64 7.48
N ARG A 341 -17.68 -3.88 7.07
CA ARG A 341 -17.86 -4.34 5.69
C ARG A 341 -19.31 -4.29 5.22
N ASP A 342 -20.27 -4.69 6.05
CA ASP A 342 -21.69 -4.67 5.71
C ASP A 342 -22.18 -3.23 5.45
N VAL A 343 -21.75 -2.26 6.26
CA VAL A 343 -22.05 -0.83 6.06
C VAL A 343 -21.42 -0.31 4.76
N GLU A 344 -20.15 -0.63 4.52
CA GLU A 344 -19.41 -0.21 3.32
C GLU A 344 -20.07 -0.71 2.04
N ILE A 345 -20.37 -2.02 1.98
CA ILE A 345 -21.04 -2.64 0.84
C ILE A 345 -22.44 -2.05 0.66
N SER A 346 -23.19 -1.88 1.75
CA SER A 346 -24.56 -1.33 1.69
C SER A 346 -24.58 0.10 1.15
N GLN A 347 -23.69 0.98 1.64
CA GLN A 347 -23.60 2.35 1.16
C GLN A 347 -23.11 2.41 -0.29
N PHE A 348 -22.15 1.56 -0.67
CA PHE A 348 -21.64 1.51 -2.04
C PHE A 348 -22.72 1.04 -3.02
N GLN A 349 -23.44 -0.04 -2.68
CA GLN A 349 -24.55 -0.55 -3.49
C GLN A 349 -25.67 0.48 -3.63
N ARG A 350 -26.02 1.18 -2.54
CA ARG A 350 -26.99 2.27 -2.56
C ARG A 350 -26.61 3.31 -3.59
N VAL A 351 -25.39 3.85 -3.50
CA VAL A 351 -24.99 4.97 -4.36
C VAL A 351 -24.80 4.54 -5.82
N VAL A 352 -24.24 3.36 -6.08
CA VAL A 352 -24.11 2.83 -7.45
C VAL A 352 -25.48 2.60 -8.09
N THR A 353 -26.47 2.15 -7.31
CA THR A 353 -27.86 2.01 -7.79
C THR A 353 -28.46 3.37 -8.15
N GLU A 354 -28.21 4.41 -7.34
CA GLU A 354 -28.66 5.78 -7.61
C GLU A 354 -27.98 6.39 -8.85
N MET A 355 -26.69 6.13 -9.06
CA MET A 355 -25.91 6.62 -10.22
C MET A 355 -26.28 5.92 -11.54
N GLY A 356 -26.78 4.67 -11.48
CA GLY A 356 -27.14 3.90 -12.67
C GLY A 356 -25.97 3.71 -13.63
N GLN A 357 -26.15 4.06 -14.91
CA GLN A 357 -25.12 3.88 -15.94
C GLN A 357 -23.88 4.76 -15.72
N GLU A 358 -24.00 5.86 -14.98
CA GLU A 358 -22.88 6.73 -14.67
C GLU A 358 -21.90 6.10 -13.68
N ALA A 359 -22.28 5.03 -12.96
CA ALA A 359 -21.46 4.38 -11.95
C ALA A 359 -20.17 3.71 -12.48
N GLY A 360 -19.96 3.61 -13.79
CA GLY A 360 -18.80 2.90 -14.37
C GLY A 360 -17.43 3.41 -13.89
N HIS A 361 -17.36 4.65 -13.41
CA HIS A 361 -16.14 5.27 -12.89
C HIS A 361 -15.98 5.15 -11.37
N PHE A 362 -16.93 4.53 -10.64
CA PHE A 362 -16.83 4.28 -9.20
C PHE A 362 -16.92 2.77 -8.91
N LYS A 363 -15.85 2.18 -8.37
CA LYS A 363 -15.67 0.73 -8.26
C LYS A 363 -15.42 0.32 -6.80
N LEU A 364 -15.90 -0.87 -6.41
CA LEU A 364 -15.63 -1.45 -5.10
C LEU A 364 -14.39 -2.35 -5.18
N LEU A 365 -13.51 -2.23 -4.19
CA LEU A 365 -12.38 -3.12 -3.97
C LEU A 365 -12.60 -3.88 -2.66
N ASP A 366 -13.13 -5.09 -2.73
CA ASP A 366 -13.46 -5.88 -1.55
C ASP A 366 -12.38 -6.92 -1.23
N PHE A 367 -11.35 -6.49 -0.50
CA PHE A 367 -10.21 -7.36 -0.16
C PHE A 367 -10.35 -8.08 1.19
N ALA A 368 -11.50 -7.93 1.87
CA ALA A 368 -11.65 -8.41 3.24
C ALA A 368 -11.46 -9.93 3.32
N GLY A 369 -12.09 -10.72 2.45
CA GLY A 369 -11.93 -12.18 2.41
C GLY A 369 -10.50 -12.61 2.04
N MET A 370 -9.91 -11.93 1.04
CA MET A 370 -8.54 -12.18 0.59
C MET A 370 -7.51 -11.99 1.70
N LEU A 371 -7.64 -10.95 2.53
CA LEU A 371 -6.70 -10.65 3.61
C LEU A 371 -7.06 -11.34 4.93
N LEU A 372 -8.33 -11.70 5.18
CA LEU A 372 -8.74 -12.53 6.32
C LEU A 372 -8.02 -13.89 6.34
N THR A 373 -7.66 -14.41 5.17
CA THR A 373 -6.93 -15.67 5.05
C THR A 373 -5.41 -15.52 5.22
N ARG A 374 -4.91 -14.32 5.55
CA ARG A 374 -3.48 -13.98 5.67
C ARG A 374 -3.03 -13.52 7.05
N PRO A 375 -3.39 -14.19 8.16
CA PRO A 375 -2.93 -13.80 9.48
C PRO A 375 -1.40 -13.86 9.64
N ASP A 376 -0.69 -14.53 8.73
CA ASP A 376 0.77 -14.60 8.66
C ASP A 376 1.44 -13.31 8.17
N GLY A 377 0.67 -12.40 7.56
CA GLY A 377 1.17 -11.18 6.93
C GLY A 377 1.53 -10.01 7.84
N HIS A 378 1.14 -10.08 9.11
CA HIS A 378 1.27 -8.96 10.03
C HIS A 378 2.69 -8.82 10.61
N PRO A 379 3.13 -7.60 11.00
CA PRO A 379 4.39 -7.42 11.71
C PRO A 379 4.45 -8.17 13.03
N GLY A 380 3.33 -8.30 13.73
CA GLY A 380 3.26 -8.88 15.07
C GLY A 380 4.25 -8.16 15.99
N PRO A 381 5.14 -8.88 16.69
CA PRO A 381 6.13 -8.24 17.56
C PRO A 381 7.21 -7.48 16.79
N TYR A 382 7.40 -7.78 15.50
CA TYR A 382 8.43 -7.16 14.65
C TYR A 382 7.98 -5.82 14.06
N ARG A 383 7.03 -5.14 14.71
CA ARG A 383 6.78 -3.72 14.52
C ARG A 383 7.91 -2.84 15.07
N GLU A 384 8.69 -3.34 16.02
CA GLU A 384 9.85 -2.65 16.57
C GLU A 384 11.14 -3.27 16.03
N PHE A 385 12.22 -2.50 15.97
CA PHE A 385 13.50 -3.00 15.52
C PHE A 385 14.10 -3.99 16.52
N ARG A 386 14.20 -5.27 16.12
CA ARG A 386 14.82 -6.37 16.86
C ARG A 386 14.34 -6.47 18.31
N PRO A 387 13.03 -6.72 18.52
CA PRO A 387 12.37 -6.64 19.83
C PRO A 387 12.94 -7.62 20.87
N PHE A 388 13.60 -8.70 20.42
CA PHE A 388 14.05 -9.80 21.28
C PHE A 388 15.59 -9.93 21.39
N ASP A 389 16.37 -9.00 20.82
CA ASP A 389 17.85 -9.06 20.87
C ASP A 389 18.39 -8.91 22.31
N LYS A 390 17.73 -8.08 23.13
CA LYS A 390 18.14 -7.83 24.52
C LYS A 390 17.58 -8.85 25.50
N ASP A 391 16.33 -9.26 25.30
CA ASP A 391 15.64 -10.27 26.12
C ASP A 391 14.73 -11.10 25.22
N LYS A 392 15.01 -12.40 25.13
CA LYS A 392 14.25 -13.36 24.32
C LYS A 392 12.81 -13.56 24.82
N ASN A 393 12.52 -13.18 26.07
CA ASN A 393 11.20 -13.30 26.70
C ASN A 393 10.52 -11.94 26.90
N ALA A 394 11.02 -10.88 26.26
CA ALA A 394 10.45 -9.55 26.38
C ALA A 394 8.96 -9.57 26.01
N LYS A 395 8.14 -8.89 26.82
CA LYS A 395 6.76 -8.60 26.44
C LYS A 395 6.76 -7.33 25.59
N VAL A 396 6.42 -7.47 24.32
CA VAL A 396 6.38 -6.36 23.36
C VAL A 396 4.98 -6.19 22.80
N GLN A 397 4.67 -4.97 22.38
CA GLN A 397 3.43 -4.68 21.68
C GLN A 397 3.44 -5.35 20.31
N ASN A 398 2.32 -5.95 19.92
CA ASN A 398 2.16 -6.56 18.61
C ASN A 398 1.36 -5.62 17.71
N ASP A 399 1.69 -5.60 16.43
CA ASP A 399 0.86 -5.02 15.38
C ASP A 399 0.23 -6.15 14.56
N CYS A 400 -1.07 -6.33 14.72
CA CYS A 400 -1.87 -7.31 13.99
C CYS A 400 -2.92 -6.63 13.12
N LEU A 401 -2.70 -5.35 12.79
CA LEU A 401 -3.58 -4.55 11.96
C LEU A 401 -2.90 -4.18 10.64
N HIS A 402 -1.66 -3.68 10.70
CA HIS A 402 -0.88 -3.34 9.52
C HIS A 402 -0.20 -4.57 8.93
N TRP A 403 0.35 -4.44 7.73
CA TRP A 403 0.92 -5.52 6.95
C TRP A 403 2.41 -5.30 6.74
N CYS A 404 3.18 -6.39 6.81
CA CYS A 404 4.59 -6.37 6.43
C CYS A 404 4.75 -5.92 4.97
N LEU A 405 5.82 -5.16 4.70
CA LEU A 405 6.25 -4.80 3.35
C LEU A 405 7.68 -5.31 3.10
N PRO A 406 7.91 -6.14 2.06
CA PRO A 406 6.90 -6.80 1.20
C PRO A 406 6.00 -7.76 1.98
N GLY A 407 4.81 -8.06 1.43
CA GLY A 407 3.81 -8.89 2.11
C GLY A 407 2.46 -8.98 1.39
N PRO A 408 1.41 -9.47 2.07
CA PRO A 408 0.12 -9.78 1.41
C PRO A 408 -0.56 -8.58 0.75
N ILE A 409 -0.35 -7.38 1.31
CA ILE A 409 -0.94 -6.15 0.80
C ILE A 409 -0.43 -5.78 -0.62
N ASP A 410 0.71 -6.34 -1.04
CA ASP A 410 1.25 -6.15 -2.40
C ASP A 410 0.29 -6.67 -3.49
N TYR A 411 -0.45 -7.73 -3.21
CA TYR A 411 -1.34 -8.37 -4.18
C TYR A 411 -2.65 -7.61 -4.43
N LEU A 412 -2.94 -6.57 -3.63
CA LEU A 412 -4.03 -5.64 -3.93
C LEU A 412 -3.71 -4.86 -5.20
N ASN A 413 -2.43 -4.53 -5.41
CA ASN A 413 -1.97 -3.83 -6.61
C ASN A 413 -2.08 -4.72 -7.86
N ASP A 414 -1.85 -6.03 -7.75
CA ASP A 414 -2.10 -6.99 -8.85
C ASP A 414 -3.57 -6.88 -9.32
N VAL A 415 -4.52 -6.97 -8.38
CA VAL A 415 -5.96 -6.89 -8.67
C VAL A 415 -6.34 -5.53 -9.24
N ILE A 416 -5.83 -4.44 -8.67
CA ILE A 416 -6.15 -3.08 -9.12
C ILE A 416 -5.63 -2.84 -10.55
N LEU A 417 -4.43 -3.29 -10.87
CA LEU A 417 -3.90 -3.17 -12.23
C LEU A 417 -4.74 -3.96 -13.22
N GLU A 418 -5.17 -5.17 -12.86
CA GLU A 418 -6.06 -5.98 -13.70
C GLU A 418 -7.41 -5.29 -13.93
N ILE A 419 -8.00 -4.69 -12.89
CA ILE A 419 -9.23 -3.90 -13.03
C ILE A 419 -8.99 -2.75 -14.00
N ILE A 420 -7.92 -1.97 -13.83
CA ILE A 420 -7.62 -0.80 -14.69
C ILE A 420 -7.44 -1.20 -16.14
N VAL A 421 -6.75 -2.32 -16.42
CA VAL A 421 -6.48 -2.78 -17.79
C VAL A 421 -7.76 -3.21 -18.50
N ASN A 422 -8.73 -3.76 -17.76
CA ASN A 422 -10.01 -4.23 -18.30
C ASN A 422 -11.20 -3.27 -18.04
N SER A 423 -10.91 -2.02 -17.63
CA SER A 423 -11.92 -1.01 -17.27
C SER A 423 -12.54 -0.29 -18.44
#